data_AF-A6EBQ6-F1
#
_entry.id   AF-A6EBQ6-F1
#
_cell.length_a   1.000
_cell.length_b   1.000
_cell.length_c   1.000
_cell.angle_alpha   90.00
_cell.angle_beta   90.00
_cell.angle_gamma   90.00
#
_symmetry.space_group_name_H-M   'P 1'
#
loop_
_entity.id
_entity.type
_entity.pdbx_description
1 polymer ?
#
loop_
_entity_poly.entity_id
_entity_poly.type
_entity_poly.pdbx_seq_one_letter_code
_entity_poly.pdbx_strand_id
1 'polypeptide(L)' 'MNKKNRGTTINERLYMSGTLNKFDKAVEKKDIDCVVKILKNVDLDDISIEAILKQIKLFDGDDTT' A
#
# COMPACT_ATOMS: atom_id res chain seq x y z
N MET A 1 24.05 -3.14 9.76
CA MET A 1 22.95 -2.62 8.91
C MET A 1 21.77 -3.56 9.00
N ASN A 2 20.71 -3.15 9.70
CA ASN A 2 19.55 -3.98 10.02
C ASN A 2 18.71 -4.26 8.77
N LYS A 3 18.85 -5.47 8.22
CA LYS A 3 17.97 -6.03 7.18
C LYS A 3 16.66 -6.55 7.81
N LYS A 4 15.95 -5.72 8.58
CA LYS A 4 14.52 -5.96 8.89
C LYS A 4 13.77 -5.46 7.65
N ASN A 5 13.45 -6.34 6.71
CA ASN A 5 12.49 -6.17 5.58
C ASN A 5 12.73 -7.28 4.52
N ARG A 6 12.88 -8.54 4.93
CA ARG A 6 13.25 -9.64 4.02
C ARG A 6 12.27 -10.82 4.00
N GLY A 7 11.03 -10.62 4.48
CA GLY A 7 10.09 -11.73 4.62
C GLY A 7 8.99 -11.80 3.57
N THR A 8 8.37 -10.66 3.22
CA THR A 8 7.10 -10.72 2.50
C THR A 8 6.88 -9.45 1.69
N THR A 9 6.63 -9.64 0.40
CA THR A 9 6.13 -8.62 -0.51
C THR A 9 4.74 -8.15 -0.08
N ILE A 10 4.33 -6.95 -0.53
CA ILE A 10 3.01 -6.39 -0.21
C ILE A 10 1.89 -7.33 -0.68
N ASN A 11 2.05 -7.91 -1.87
CA ASN A 11 1.08 -8.86 -2.44
C ASN A 11 0.88 -10.10 -1.55
N GLU A 12 1.95 -10.62 -0.95
CA GLU A 12 1.83 -11.76 -0.04
C GLU A 12 1.08 -11.39 1.24
N ARG A 13 1.32 -10.20 1.79
CA ARG A 13 0.56 -9.70 2.96
C ARG A 13 -0.91 -9.47 2.64
N LEU A 14 -1.21 -8.89 1.48
CA LEU A 14 -2.58 -8.71 0.99
C LEU A 14 -3.29 -10.04 0.73
N TYR A 15 -2.56 -11.03 0.22
CA TYR A 15 -3.07 -12.39 0.00
C TYR A 15 -3.36 -13.10 1.32
N MET A 16 -2.42 -13.07 2.28
CA MET A 16 -2.59 -13.66 3.62
C MET A 16 -3.74 -13.02 4.40
N SER A 17 -3.97 -11.72 4.22
CA SER A 17 -5.08 -10.97 4.83
C SER A 17 -6.43 -11.20 4.14
N GLY A 18 -6.43 -11.81 2.93
CA GLY A 18 -7.63 -11.95 2.10
C GLY A 18 -8.15 -10.62 1.54
N THR A 19 -7.37 -9.54 1.65
CA THR A 19 -7.74 -8.19 1.20
C THR A 19 -7.25 -7.86 -0.21
N LEU A 20 -6.54 -8.78 -0.87
CA LEU A 20 -6.00 -8.56 -2.22
C LEU A 20 -7.06 -8.09 -3.23
N ASN A 21 -8.18 -8.82 -3.35
CA ASN A 21 -9.28 -8.43 -4.24
C ASN A 21 -9.91 -7.08 -3.84
N LYS A 22 -9.93 -6.76 -2.54
CA LYS A 22 -10.46 -5.48 -2.06
C LYS A 22 -9.51 -4.33 -2.40
N PHE A 23 -8.21 -4.59 -2.32
CA PHE A 23 -7.16 -3.66 -2.70
C PHE A 23 -7.23 -3.34 -4.19
N ASP A 24 -7.25 -4.36 -5.06
CA ASP A 24 -7.37 -4.16 -6.51
C ASP A 24 -8.59 -3.31 -6.86
N LYS A 25 -9.77 -3.64 -6.32
CA LYS A 25 -10.99 -2.85 -6.53
C LYS A 25 -10.89 -1.41 -6.02
N ALA A 26 -10.21 -1.20 -4.91
CA ALA A 26 -10.00 0.14 -4.37
C ALA A 26 -9.06 0.96 -5.27
N VAL A 27 -8.02 0.34 -5.80
CA VAL A 27 -7.11 0.96 -6.77
C VAL A 27 -7.82 1.29 -8.08
N GLU A 28 -8.60 0.36 -8.64
CA GLU A 28 -9.39 0.59 -9.86
C GLU A 28 -10.37 1.76 -9.70
N LYS A 29 -10.99 1.88 -8.53
CA LYS A 29 -11.92 2.98 -8.19
C LYS A 29 -11.22 4.27 -7.79
N LYS A 30 -9.90 4.27 -7.69
CA LYS A 30 -9.08 5.37 -7.13
C LYS A 30 -9.53 5.80 -5.74
N ASP A 31 -9.99 4.85 -4.92
CA ASP A 31 -10.44 5.08 -3.56
C ASP A 31 -9.26 5.05 -2.59
N ILE A 32 -8.60 6.21 -2.45
CA ILE A 32 -7.38 6.37 -1.65
C ILE A 32 -7.63 6.01 -0.18
N ASP A 33 -8.76 6.42 0.40
CA ASP A 33 -9.09 6.12 1.79
C ASP A 33 -9.20 4.61 2.04
N CYS A 34 -9.87 3.89 1.12
CA CYS A 34 -9.99 2.45 1.20
C CYS A 34 -8.64 1.75 1.00
N VAL A 35 -7.81 2.22 0.06
CA VAL A 35 -6.44 1.71 -0.15
C VAL A 35 -5.60 1.88 1.12
N VAL A 36 -5.61 3.06 1.74
CA VAL A 36 -4.88 3.33 3.00
C VAL A 36 -5.35 2.42 4.13
N LYS A 37 -6.68 2.27 4.32
CA LYS A 37 -7.24 1.37 5.35
C LYS A 37 -6.83 -0.08 5.18
N ILE A 38 -6.75 -0.56 3.94
CA ILE A 38 -6.32 -1.92 3.62
C ILE A 38 -4.84 -2.09 3.92
N LEU A 39 -4.01 -1.13 3.51
CA LEU A 39 -2.57 -1.19 3.73
C LEU A 39 -2.22 -1.11 5.23
N LYS A 40 -2.92 -0.27 6.01
CA LYS A 40 -2.80 -0.25 7.48
C LYS A 40 -3.21 -1.57 8.13
N ASN A 41 -4.23 -2.25 7.60
CA ASN A 41 -4.66 -3.55 8.10
C ASN A 41 -3.59 -4.65 7.93
N VAL A 42 -2.70 -4.51 6.95
CA VAL A 42 -1.62 -5.47 6.70
C VAL A 42 -0.28 -5.05 7.32
N ASP A 43 -0.34 -4.22 8.36
CA ASP A 43 0.81 -3.78 9.15
C ASP A 43 1.87 -3.07 8.28
N LEU A 44 1.42 -2.17 7.41
CA LEU A 44 2.30 -1.24 6.69
C LEU A 44 2.29 0.11 7.38
N ASP A 45 3.50 0.62 7.65
CA ASP A 45 3.71 1.97 8.17
C ASP A 45 3.31 3.03 7.14
N ASP A 46 2.96 4.23 7.61
CA ASP A 46 2.52 5.35 6.75
C ASP A 46 3.55 5.69 5.64
N ILE A 47 4.86 5.56 5.91
CA ILE A 47 5.93 5.78 4.92
C ILE A 47 5.81 4.77 3.75
N SER A 48 5.58 3.49 4.07
CA SER A 48 5.41 2.44 3.07
C SER A 48 4.12 2.67 2.27
N ILE A 49 3.06 3.10 2.95
CA ILE A 49 1.76 3.42 2.33
C ILE A 49 1.91 4.55 1.32
N GLU A 50 2.56 5.64 1.70
CA GLU A 50 2.79 6.78 0.80
C GLU A 50 3.59 6.36 -0.44
N ALA A 51 4.66 5.59 -0.25
CA ALA A 51 5.47 5.08 -1.36
C ALA A 51 4.64 4.22 -2.33
N ILE A 52 3.75 3.38 -1.81
CA ILE A 52 2.84 2.54 -2.62
C ILE A 52 1.84 3.42 -3.37
N LEU A 53 1.22 4.39 -2.70
CA LEU A 53 0.25 5.31 -3.31
C LEU A 53 0.87 6.12 -4.47
N LYS A 54 2.11 6.57 -4.32
CA LYS A 54 2.90 7.20 -5.39
C LYS A 54 3.15 6.23 -6.54
N GLN A 55 3.56 5.00 -6.23
CA GLN A 55 3.90 3.98 -7.24
C GLN A 55 2.70 3.56 -8.11
N ILE A 56 1.50 3.49 -7.51
CA ILE A 56 0.25 3.18 -8.22
C ILE A 56 -0.46 4.43 -8.77
N LYS A 57 0.19 5.61 -8.71
CA LYS A 57 -0.31 6.90 -9.24
C LYS A 57 -1.67 7.31 -8.66
N LEU A 58 -1.92 6.95 -7.40
CA LEU A 58 -3.08 7.40 -6.63
C LEU A 58 -2.75 8.63 -5.78
N PHE A 59 -1.47 8.94 -5.62
CA PHE A 59 -1.01 10.15 -4.94
C PHE A 59 0.11 10.78 -5.76
N ASP A 60 -0.18 11.91 -6.38
CA ASP A 60 0.82 12.80 -6.96
C ASP A 60 1.28 13.71 -5.82
N GLY A 61 2.23 13.21 -5.03
CA GLY A 61 2.98 14.09 -4.14
C GLY A 61 3.84 14.95 -5.05
N ASP A 62 3.32 16.12 -5.41
CA ASP A 62 4.02 17.15 -6.16
C ASP A 62 5.30 17.50 -5.36
N ASP A 63 6.42 16.87 -5.71
CA ASP A 63 7.76 17.29 -5.29
C ASP A 63 8.07 18.61 -6.05
N THR A 64 7.35 19.68 -5.68
CA THR A 64 7.75 21.07 -5.92
C THR A 64 8.40 21.61 -4.65
N THR A 65 9.70 21.34 -4.47
CA THR A 65 10.60 22.23 -3.71
C THR A 65 12.01 22.09 -4.26
#